data_AF-A0A9E4WBS2-F1
#
_entry.id   AF-A0A9E4WBS2-F1
#
_cell.length_a   1.000
_cell.length_b   1.000
_cell.length_c   1.000
_cell.angle_alpha   90.00
_cell.angle_beta   90.00
_cell.angle_gamma   90.00
#
_symmetry.space_group_name_H-M   'P 1'
#
loop_
_entity.id
_entity.type
_entity.pdbx_description
1 polymer ?
#
loop_
_entity_poly.entity_id
_entity_poly.type
_entity_poly.pdbx_seq_one_letter_code
_entity_poly.pdbx_strand_id
1 'polypeptide(L)'
;MSFVNAHFITYVQDLGYQQMVAAGAFSLIGAAAIIGALLLGHLSDQHGRRKLLSFSYNLRALGFILVLLSMGIPFLNIPALGIPALLVGIILVGFSWNATVSITAAYT
;
A
#
# COMPACT_ATOMS: atom_id res chain seq x y z
N MET A 1 -2.45 15.54 4.14
CA MET A 1 -2.58 14.23 4.85
C MET A 1 -3.02 13.18 3.85
N SER A 2 -2.52 11.95 3.94
CA SER A 2 -2.88 10.87 3.01
C SER A 2 -4.16 10.14 3.41
N PHE A 3 -4.91 9.62 2.43
CA PHE A 3 -5.99 8.63 2.60
C PHE A 3 -5.67 7.54 3.63
N VAL A 4 -4.46 6.98 3.59
CA VAL A 4 -4.08 5.87 4.48
C VAL A 4 -4.06 6.30 5.95
N ASN A 5 -3.70 7.56 6.24
CA ASN A 5 -3.63 8.06 7.62
C ASN A 5 -4.99 8.58 8.14
N ALA A 6 -5.80 9.15 7.25
CA ALA A 6 -7.06 9.79 7.64
C ALA A 6 -8.28 8.87 7.55
N HIS A 7 -8.31 7.94 6.58
CA HIS A 7 -9.53 7.22 6.20
C HIS A 7 -9.40 5.70 6.24
N PHE A 8 -8.20 5.13 6.39
CA PHE A 8 -8.02 3.68 6.36
C PHE A 8 -8.75 2.95 7.49
N ILE A 9 -8.72 3.50 8.71
CA ILE A 9 -9.40 2.88 9.86
C ILE A 9 -10.91 2.88 9.63
N THR A 10 -11.47 4.01 9.21
CA THR A 10 -12.90 4.14 8.88
C THR A 10 -13.30 3.20 7.73
N TYR A 11 -12.46 3.10 6.69
CA TYR A 11 -12.68 2.19 5.57
C TYR A 11 -12.78 0.71 6.01
N VAL A 12 -11.91 0.27 6.90
CA VAL A 12 -11.95 -1.11 7.44
C VAL A 12 -13.16 -1.32 8.35
N GLN A 13 -13.61 -0.27 9.05
CA GLN A 13 -14.86 -0.31 9.82
C GLN A 13 -16.10 -0.38 8.91
N ASP A 14 -16.09 0.32 7.77
CA ASP A 14 -17.17 0.28 6.77
C ASP A 14 -17.31 -1.09 6.12
N LEU A 15 -16.22 -1.87 6.06
CA LEU A 15 -16.22 -3.28 5.66
C LEU A 15 -16.82 -4.22 6.74
N GLY A 16 -17.16 -3.71 7.92
CA GLY A 16 -17.74 -4.46 9.03
C GLY A 16 -16.72 -5.06 10.01
N TYR A 17 -15.44 -4.70 9.92
CA TYR A 17 -14.40 -5.22 10.81
C TYR A 17 -14.23 -4.38 12.08
N GLN A 18 -13.83 -5.04 13.18
CA GLN A 18 -13.54 -4.35 14.44
C GLN A 18 -12.33 -3.41 14.34
N GLN A 19 -12.35 -2.34 15.13
CA GLN A 19 -11.29 -1.34 15.19
C GLN A 19 -9.91 -1.93 15.51
N MET A 20 -9.84 -3.01 16.30
CA MET A 20 -8.59 -3.70 16.59
C MET A 20 -7.97 -4.35 15.35
N VAL A 21 -8.79 -4.92 14.46
CA VAL A 21 -8.33 -5.48 13.18
C VAL A 21 -7.84 -4.36 12.26
N ALA A 22 -8.54 -3.22 12.24
CA ALA A 22 -8.11 -2.05 11.47
C ALA A 22 -6.75 -1.50 11.94
N ALA A 23 -6.55 -1.39 13.26
CA ALA A 23 -5.27 -0.98 13.84
C ALA A 23 -4.15 -1.99 13.52
N GLY A 24 -4.45 -3.29 13.59
CA GLY A 24 -3.53 -4.36 13.18
C GLY A 24 -3.11 -4.24 11.71
N ALA A 25 -4.08 -4.08 10.81
CA ALA A 25 -3.83 -3.86 9.39
C ALA A 25 -3.01 -2.57 9.14
N PHE A 26 -3.29 -1.49 9.87
CA PHE A 26 -2.51 -0.27 9.78
C PHE A 26 -1.04 -0.46 10.23
N SER A 27 -0.82 -1.25 11.28
CA SER A 27 0.54 -1.59 11.73
C SER A 27 1.33 -2.37 10.67
N LEU A 28 0.65 -3.27 9.92
CA LEU A 28 1.26 -3.99 8.80
C LEU A 28 1.66 -3.06 7.65
N ILE A 29 0.87 -2.01 7.36
CA ILE A 29 1.24 -0.98 6.38
C ILE A 29 2.56 -0.32 6.79
N GLY A 30 2.67 0.07 8.07
CA GLY A 30 3.88 0.69 8.62
C GLY A 30 5.10 -0.23 8.52
N ALA A 31 4.95 -1.50 8.92
CA ALA A 31 6.02 -2.49 8.83
C ALA A 31 6.46 -2.73 7.38
N ALA A 32 5.51 -2.91 6.47
CA ALA A 32 5.79 -3.07 5.04
C ALA A 32 6.50 -1.84 4.46
N ALA A 33 6.16 -0.63 4.91
CA ALA A 33 6.80 0.60 4.47
C ALA A 33 8.27 0.69 4.89
N ILE A 34 8.63 0.22 6.09
CA ILE A 34 10.02 0.15 6.54
C ILE A 34 10.81 -0.81 5.66
N ILE A 35 10.26 -2.02 5.44
CA ILE A 35 10.91 -3.04 4.61
C ILE A 35 11.07 -2.56 3.16
N GLY A 36 10.04 -1.95 2.59
CA GLY A 36 10.05 -1.41 1.24
C GLY A 36 11.06 -0.28 1.07
N ALA A 37 11.16 0.62 2.05
CA ALA A 37 12.16 1.68 2.03
C ALA A 37 13.60 1.15 1.95
N LEU A 38 13.91 0.13 2.76
CA LEU A 38 15.24 -0.49 2.80
C LEU A 38 15.55 -1.28 1.52
N LEU A 39 14.63 -2.15 1.10
CA LEU A 39 14.85 -3.02 -0.07
C LEU A 39 14.88 -2.23 -1.38
N LEU A 40 13.88 -1.39 -1.64
CA LEU A 40 13.83 -0.62 -2.89
C LEU A 40 14.87 0.50 -2.89
N GLY A 41 15.23 1.04 -1.72
CA GLY A 41 16.36 1.97 -1.59
C GLY A 41 17.66 1.31 -2.05
N HIS A 42 18.02 0.18 -1.44
CA HIS A 42 19.23 -0.56 -1.81
C HIS A 42 19.23 -1.02 -3.27
N LEU A 43 18.09 -1.50 -3.77
CA LEU A 43 17.99 -1.95 -5.17
C LEU A 43 18.12 -0.77 -6.16
N SER A 44 17.75 0.44 -5.74
CA SER A 44 17.81 1.66 -6.57
C SER A 44 19.22 2.13 -6.86
N ASP A 45 20.14 1.85 -5.94
CA ASP A 45 21.56 2.13 -6.13
C ASP A 45 22.19 1.20 -7.17
N GLN A 46 21.69 -0.02 -7.32
CA GLN A 46 22.24 -1.02 -8.24
C GLN A 46 21.60 -1.01 -9.64
N HIS A 47 20.27 -0.87 -9.73
CA HIS A 47 19.52 -1.13 -10.97
C HIS A 47 19.07 0.14 -11.72
N GLY A 48 19.44 1.31 -11.21
CA GLY A 48 19.07 2.59 -11.79
C GLY A 48 17.75 3.13 -11.25
N ARG A 49 17.84 4.30 -10.64
CA ARG A 49 16.79 4.95 -9.84
C ARG A 49 15.49 5.22 -10.62
N ARG A 50 15.57 5.59 -11.91
CA ARG A 50 14.38 5.89 -12.73
C ARG A 50 13.45 4.68 -12.91
N LYS A 51 14.01 3.48 -13.11
CA LYS A 51 13.22 2.25 -13.29
C LYS A 51 12.51 1.85 -12.01
N LEU A 52 13.20 1.95 -10.88
CA LEU A 52 12.64 1.56 -9.58
C LEU A 52 11.63 2.57 -9.04
N LEU A 53 11.77 3.84 -9.39
CA LEU A 53 10.74 4.83 -9.13
C LEU A 53 9.45 4.49 -9.90
N SER A 54 9.54 4.21 -11.21
CA SER A 54 8.40 3.75 -12.00
C SER A 54 7.81 2.44 -11.45
N PHE A 55 8.63 1.48 -11.04
CA PHE A 55 8.18 0.24 -10.41
C PHE A 55 7.40 0.51 -9.12
N SER A 56 7.90 1.39 -8.25
CA SER A 56 7.25 1.75 -6.99
C SER A 56 5.87 2.38 -7.22
N TYR A 57 5.73 3.23 -8.23
CA TYR A 57 4.43 3.80 -8.61
C TYR A 57 3.45 2.75 -9.15
N ASN A 58 3.93 1.81 -9.97
CA ASN A 58 3.10 0.70 -10.45
C ASN A 58 2.63 -0.19 -9.30
N LEU A 59 3.53 -0.52 -8.37
CA LEU A 59 3.20 -1.30 -7.17
C LEU A 59 2.13 -0.60 -6.33
N ARG A 60 2.22 0.74 -6.22
CA ARG A 60 1.24 1.56 -5.51
C ARG A 60 -0.12 1.56 -6.19
N ALA A 61 -0.15 1.73 -7.51
CA ALA A 61 -1.39 1.67 -8.28
C ALA A 61 -2.07 0.30 -8.11
N LEU A 62 -1.30 -0.78 -8.22
CA LEU A 62 -1.80 -2.15 -8.01
C LEU A 62 -2.36 -2.33 -6.58
N GLY A 63 -1.65 -1.81 -5.58
CA GLY A 63 -2.09 -1.86 -4.19
C GLY A 63 -3.43 -1.17 -3.97
N PHE A 64 -3.63 0.03 -4.54
CA PHE A 64 -4.92 0.72 -4.46
C PHE A 64 -6.04 0.03 -5.22
N ILE A 65 -5.75 -0.60 -6.36
CA ILE A 65 -6.72 -1.41 -7.10
C ILE A 65 -7.19 -2.58 -6.22
N LEU A 66 -6.27 -3.26 -5.54
CA LEU A 66 -6.62 -4.38 -4.65
C LEU A 66 -7.39 -3.93 -3.40
N VAL A 67 -7.04 -2.78 -2.82
CA VAL A 67 -7.83 -2.17 -1.75
C VAL A 67 -9.24 -1.87 -2.26
N LEU A 68 -9.39 -1.23 -3.42
CA LEU A 68 -10.70 -0.94 -4.00
C LEU A 68 -11.53 -2.21 -4.24
N LEU A 69 -10.91 -3.24 -4.83
CA LEU A 69 -11.53 -4.55 -5.07
C LEU A 69 -11.92 -5.28 -3.77
N SER A 70 -11.30 -4.94 -2.63
CA SER A 70 -11.68 -5.52 -1.34
C SER A 70 -13.11 -5.13 -0.92
N MET A 71 -13.56 -3.92 -1.27
CA MET A 71 -14.94 -3.47 -1.08
C MET A 71 -15.90 -3.94 -2.17
N GLY A 72 -15.37 -4.45 -3.29
CA GLY A 72 -16.16 -4.73 -4.49
C GLY A 72 -16.61 -3.45 -5.18
N ILE A 73 -17.06 -3.58 -6.44
CA ILE A 73 -17.56 -2.45 -7.23
C ILE A 73 -19.01 -2.75 -7.61
N PRO A 74 -19.99 -2.28 -6.81
CA PRO A 74 -21.40 -2.61 -7.02
C PRO A 74 -21.91 -2.22 -8.42
N PHE A 75 -21.49 -1.07 -8.93
CA PHE A 75 -21.87 -0.59 -10.27
C PHE A 75 -21.33 -1.49 -11.40
N LEU A 76 -20.23 -2.21 -11.17
CA LEU A 76 -19.56 -3.04 -12.18
C LEU A 76 -19.80 -4.55 -11.96
N ASN A 77 -20.71 -4.93 -11.05
CA ASN A 77 -21.01 -6.32 -10.69
C ASN A 77 -19.78 -7.14 -10.22
N ILE A 78 -18.77 -6.46 -9.64
CA ILE A 78 -17.58 -7.15 -9.12
C ILE A 78 -17.81 -7.47 -7.64
N PRO A 79 -17.78 -8.76 -7.24
CA PRO A 79 -17.96 -9.15 -5.85
C PRO A 79 -16.81 -8.64 -4.98
N ALA A 80 -17.09 -8.37 -3.70
CA ALA A 80 -16.06 -8.00 -2.73
C ALA A 80 -15.10 -9.18 -2.54
N LEU A 81 -13.81 -8.98 -2.85
CA LEU A 81 -12.78 -9.99 -2.61
C LEU A 81 -12.47 -10.17 -1.10
N GLY A 82 -12.92 -9.24 -0.24
CA GLY A 82 -12.80 -9.33 1.20
C GLY A 82 -11.39 -9.08 1.75
N ILE A 83 -11.12 -9.59 2.97
CA ILE A 83 -9.86 -9.38 3.72
C ILE A 83 -8.60 -9.75 2.93
N PRO A 84 -8.54 -10.85 2.15
CA PRO A 84 -7.30 -11.23 1.47
C PRO A 84 -6.83 -10.16 0.48
N ALA A 85 -7.73 -9.59 -0.32
CA ALA A 85 -7.40 -8.51 -1.25
C ALA A 85 -7.01 -7.22 -0.51
N LEU A 86 -7.69 -6.92 0.61
CA LEU A 86 -7.30 -5.82 1.49
C LEU A 86 -5.86 -6.00 1.99
N LEU A 87 -5.51 -7.16 2.55
CA LEU A 87 -4.19 -7.46 3.11
C LEU A 87 -3.08 -7.35 2.05
N VAL A 88 -3.28 -7.92 0.87
CA VAL A 88 -2.30 -7.80 -0.22
C VAL A 88 -2.19 -6.34 -0.66
N GLY A 89 -3.33 -5.65 -0.82
CA GLY A 89 -3.37 -4.24 -1.22
C GLY A 89 -2.60 -3.34 -0.25
N ILE A 90 -2.83 -3.49 1.05
CA ILE A 90 -2.19 -2.65 2.08
C ILE A 90 -0.69 -2.94 2.22
N ILE A 91 -0.26 -4.19 2.02
CA ILE A 91 1.17 -4.54 2.02
C ILE A 91 1.86 -3.87 0.83
N LEU A 92 1.26 -3.93 -0.35
CA LEU A 92 1.82 -3.28 -1.55
C LEU A 92 1.83 -1.76 -1.43
N VAL A 93 0.75 -1.16 -0.93
CA VAL A 93 0.67 0.29 -0.66
C VAL A 93 1.73 0.68 0.37
N GLY A 94 1.84 -0.05 1.48
CA GLY A 94 2.85 0.18 2.52
C GLY A 94 4.26 0.09 1.95
N PHE A 95 4.59 -1.01 1.27
CA PHE A 95 5.90 -1.24 0.65
C PHE A 95 6.32 -0.12 -0.30
N SER A 96 5.39 0.36 -1.14
CA SER A 96 5.66 1.48 -2.06
C SER A 96 5.76 2.85 -1.38
N TRP A 97 5.32 2.98 -0.12
CA TRP A 97 5.09 4.27 0.53
C TRP A 97 6.38 5.04 0.77
N ASN A 98 7.30 4.45 1.54
CA ASN A 98 8.58 5.05 1.92
C ASN A 98 9.70 4.72 0.93
N ALA A 99 9.49 3.73 0.04
CA ALA A 99 10.41 3.43 -1.05
C ALA A 99 10.67 4.61 -1.97
N THR A 100 9.64 5.42 -2.28
CA THR A 100 9.83 6.59 -3.12
C THR A 100 10.73 7.63 -2.46
N VAL A 101 10.64 7.76 -1.12
CA VAL A 101 11.45 8.72 -0.34
C VAL A 101 12.92 8.30 -0.35
N SER A 102 13.22 7.01 -0.13
CA SER A 102 14.59 6.50 -0.14
C SER A 102 15.23 6.62 -1.53
N ILE A 103 14.49 6.32 -2.60
CA ILE A 103 14.98 6.47 -3.99
C ILE A 103 15.27 7.95 -4.31
N THR A 104 14.42 8.88 -3.87
CA THR A 104 14.63 10.31 -4.14
C THR A 104 15.74 10.91 -3.31
N ALA A 105 15.91 10.48 -2.05
CA ALA A 105 16.95 10.98 -1.15
C ALA A 105 18.36 10.62 -1.65
N ALA A 106 18.51 9.56 -2.44
CA ALA A 106 19.81 9.21 -3.03
C ALA A 106 20.28 10.21 -4.10
N TYR A 107 19.41 11.11 -4.60
CA TYR A 107 19.79 12.14 -5.58
C TYR A 107 20.36 13.43 -4.98
N THR A 108 20.21 13.63 -3.67
CA THR A 108 20.86 14.73 -2.92
C THR A 108 22.17 14.26 -2.32
#